data_AF-A0A848ZQ01-F1
#
_entry.id   AF-A0A848ZQ01-F1
#
_cell.length_a   1.000
_cell.length_b   1.000
_cell.length_c   1.000
_cell.angle_alpha   90.00
_cell.angle_beta   90.00
_cell.angle_gamma   90.00
#
_symmetry.space_group_name_H-M   'P 1'
#
loop_
_entity.id
_entity.type
_entity.pdbx_description
1 polymer ?
#
loop_
_entity_poly.entity_id
_entity_poly.type
_entity_poly.pdbx_seq_one_letter_code
_entity_poly.pdbx_strand_id
1 'polypeptide(L)' 'MNYDFKRIEDKWQQYWAKNQTFKADNQSKKEKFYVLDMFPYPSGAGLHVGHPLGYIASDIYA' A
#
# COMPACT_ATOMS: atom_id res chain seq x y z
N MET A 1 22.23 -0.31 19.74
CA MET A 1 21.93 0.08 18.34
C MET A 1 20.42 0.24 18.28
N ASN A 2 19.89 1.43 17.96
CA ASN A 2 18.44 1.68 17.97
C ASN A 2 17.85 1.55 16.57
N TYR A 3 16.69 0.90 16.47
CA TYR A 3 15.93 0.78 15.23
C TYR A 3 15.12 2.07 15.01
N ASP A 4 15.51 2.84 13.99
CA ASP A 4 14.82 4.06 13.58
C ASP A 4 13.89 3.77 12.40
N PHE A 5 12.68 3.29 12.72
CA PHE A 5 11.66 2.93 11.74
C PHE A 5 11.21 4.14 10.92
N LYS A 6 11.09 5.34 11.51
CA LYS A 6 10.63 6.55 10.81
C LYS A 6 11.49 6.86 9.60
N ARG A 7 12.81 6.84 9.78
CA ARG A 7 13.77 7.07 8.69
C ARG A 7 13.71 5.97 7.63
N ILE A 8 13.49 4.72 8.03
CA ILE A 8 13.46 3.57 7.13
C ILE A 8 12.17 3.58 6.30
N GLU A 9 11.02 3.79 6.93
CA GLU A 9 9.70 3.88 6.30
C GLU A 9 9.67 5.01 5.27
N ASP A 10 10.11 6.21 5.65
CA ASP A 10 10.12 7.38 4.76
C ASP A 10 11.02 7.16 3.53
N LYS A 11 12.21 6.57 3.73
CA LYS A 11 13.10 6.19 2.63
C LYS A 11 12.43 5.26 1.62
N TRP A 12 11.75 4.20 2.09
CA TRP A 12 11.18 3.20 1.20
C TRP A 12 9.90 3.69 0.52
N GLN A 13 9.04 4.43 1.23
CA GLN A 13 7.86 5.07 0.63
C GLN A 13 8.26 6.01 -0.52
N GLN A 14 9.29 6.85 -0.31
CA GLN A 14 9.82 7.73 -1.36
C GLN A 14 10.41 6.95 -2.54
N TYR A 15 11.13 5.86 -2.26
CA TYR A 15 11.68 4.99 -3.30
C TYR A 15 10.57 4.37 -4.15
N TRP A 16 9.54 3.77 -3.55
CA TRP A 16 8.44 3.15 -4.30
C TRP A 16 7.65 4.15 -5.13
N ALA A 17 7.39 5.35 -4.58
CA ALA A 17 6.74 6.43 -5.31
C ALA A 17 7.57 6.88 -6.53
N LYS A 18 8.86 7.13 -6.34
CA LYS A 18 9.77 7.56 -7.41
C LYS A 18 9.89 6.53 -8.52
N ASN A 19 9.94 5.24 -8.17
CA ASN A 19 10.09 4.15 -9.14
C ASN A 19 8.76 3.64 -9.69
N GLN A 20 7.63 4.22 -9.28
CA GLN A 20 6.29 3.74 -9.62
C GLN A 20 6.11 2.24 -9.37
N THR A 21 6.66 1.71 -8.26
CA THR A 21 6.79 0.27 -8.01
C THR A 21 5.46 -0.50 -8.11
N PHE A 22 4.36 0.11 -7.70
CA PHE A 22 3.02 -0.51 -7.69
C PHE A 22 2.15 -0.10 -8.88
N LYS A 23 2.68 0.63 -9.87
CA LYS A 23 1.93 0.99 -11.07
C LYS A 23 1.79 -0.23 -11.98
N ALA A 24 0.57 -0.72 -12.12
CA ALA A 24 0.25 -1.78 -13.07
C ALA A 24 0.43 -1.31 -14.53
N ASP A 25 0.93 -2.22 -15.37
CA ASP A 25 1.07 -2.02 -16.82
C ASP A 25 0.21 -3.04 -17.57
N ASN A 26 -0.71 -2.54 -18.41
CA ASN A 26 -1.59 -3.35 -19.24
C ASN A 26 -0.85 -4.14 -20.32
N GLN A 27 0.40 -3.75 -20.64
CA GLN A 27 1.27 -4.44 -21.59
C GLN A 27 2.21 -5.46 -20.92
N SER A 28 2.08 -5.67 -19.60
CA SER A 28 2.85 -6.68 -18.89
C SER A 28 2.59 -8.08 -19.43
N LYS A 29 3.66 -8.86 -19.60
CA LYS A 29 3.59 -10.28 -19.97
C LYS A 29 3.28 -11.20 -18.78
N LYS A 30 3.22 -10.65 -17.56
CA LYS A 30 2.88 -11.41 -16.35
C LYS A 30 1.40 -11.76 -16.34
N GLU A 31 1.04 -12.83 -15.63
CA GLU A 31 -0.36 -13.17 -15.40
C GLU A 31 -1.08 -12.02 -14.69
N LYS A 32 -2.30 -11.72 -15.14
CA LYS A 32 -3.10 -10.63 -14.58
C LYS A 32 -3.67 -11.03 -13.24
N PHE A 33 -3.61 -10.12 -12.29
CA PHE A 33 -4.14 -10.31 -10.96
C PHE A 33 -4.74 -9.01 -10.45
N TYR A 34 -5.87 -9.10 -9.76
CA TYR A 34 -6.59 -7.95 -9.24
C TYR A 34 -7.06 -8.21 -7.81
N VAL A 35 -6.48 -7.46 -6.88
CA VAL A 35 -6.88 -7.43 -5.47
C VAL A 35 -7.62 -6.13 -5.22
N LEU A 36 -8.81 -6.23 -4.66
CA LEU A 36 -9.65 -5.08 -4.36
C LEU A 36 -10.18 -5.22 -2.93
N ASP A 37 -9.95 -4.18 -2.13
CA ASP A 37 -10.60 -4.02 -0.82
C ASP A 37 -11.73 -2.98 -0.92
N MET A 38 -12.61 -2.98 0.08
CA MET A 38 -13.72 -2.04 0.19
C MET A 38 -13.19 -0.61 0.40
N PHE A 39 -13.52 0.27 -0.54
CA PHE A 39 -13.21 1.69 -0.42
C PHE A 39 -13.91 2.31 0.81
N PRO A 40 -13.21 3.15 1.59
CA PRO A 40 -13.77 3.72 2.80
C PRO A 40 -14.72 4.89 2.47
N TYR A 41 -15.78 5.05 3.27
CA TYR A 41 -16.58 6.27 3.23
C TYR A 41 -15.78 7.45 3.85
N PRO A 42 -15.83 8.66 3.27
CA PRO A 42 -15.10 9.83 3.77
C PRO A 42 -15.80 10.44 5.00
N SER A 43 -15.83 9.72 6.13
CA SER A 43 -16.60 10.05 7.34
C SER A 43 -15.94 11.07 8.29
N GLY A 44 -14.88 11.77 7.84
CA GLY A 44 -14.35 12.98 8.49
C GLY A 44 -13.26 12.77 9.56
N ALA A 45 -13.12 11.58 10.16
CA ALA A 45 -12.11 11.32 11.20
C ALA A 45 -10.81 10.64 10.68
N GLY A 46 -10.67 10.47 9.36
CA GLY A 46 -9.60 9.67 8.78
C GLY A 46 -9.82 8.17 8.96
N LEU A 47 -8.74 7.38 8.97
CA LEU A 47 -8.81 5.93 9.09
C LEU A 47 -8.95 5.51 10.57
N HIS A 48 -10.10 4.93 10.94
CA HIS A 48 -10.18 4.14 12.19
C HIS A 48 -9.47 2.79 12.04
N VAL A 49 -9.15 2.13 13.17
CA VAL A 49 -8.38 0.86 13.25
C VAL A 49 -8.94 -0.31 12.44
N GLY A 50 -10.20 -0.24 12.01
CA GLY A 50 -10.83 -1.27 11.17
C GLY A 50 -10.40 -1.18 9.71
N HIS A 51 -10.07 0.01 9.21
CA HIS A 51 -9.58 0.18 7.84
C HIS A 51 -8.23 -0.51 7.57
N PRO A 52 -7.18 -0.29 8.39
CA PRO A 52 -5.90 -0.96 8.16
C PRO A 52 -5.99 -2.48 8.31
N LEU A 53 -6.96 -3.02 9.06
CA LEU A 53 -7.14 -4.47 9.15
C LEU A 53 -7.43 -5.10 7.78
N GLY A 54 -8.34 -4.49 7.01
CA GLY A 54 -8.60 -4.91 5.63
C GLY A 54 -7.40 -4.62 4.74
N TYR A 55 -6.95 -3.36 4.72
CA TYR A 55 -5.95 -2.90 3.75
C TYR A 55 -4.61 -3.61 3.91
N ILE A 56 -4.16 -3.90 5.13
CA ILE A 56 -2.91 -4.62 5.37
C ILE A 56 -3.02 -6.06 4.87
N ALA A 57 -4.15 -6.73 5.07
CA ALA A 57 -4.33 -8.11 4.60
C ALA A 57 -4.31 -8.17 3.06
N SER A 58 -4.99 -7.24 2.39
CA SER A 58 -4.95 -7.13 0.94
C SER A 58 -3.57 -6.73 0.40
N ASP A 59 -2.87 -5.81 1.06
CA ASP A 59 -1.52 -5.36 0.66
C ASP A 59 -0.45 -6.45 0.83
N ILE A 60 -0.58 -7.32 1.85
CA ILE A 60 0.29 -8.50 2.03
C ILE A 60 0.12 -9.52 0.90
N TYR A 61 -1.10 -9.64 0.36
CA TYR A 61 -1.43 -10.61 -0.68
C TYR A 61 -1.11 -10.11 -2.10
N ALA A 62 -1.16 -8.80 -2.32
CA ALA A 62 -0.92 -8.14 -3.60
C ALA A 62 0.55 -8.21 -4.08
#